data_AF-A0A963C1C9-F1
#
_entry.id   AF-A0A963C1C9-F1
#
_cell.length_a   1.000
_cell.length_b   1.000
_cell.length_c   1.000
_cell.angle_alpha   90.00
_cell.angle_beta   90.00
_cell.angle_gamma   90.00
#
_symmetry.space_group_name_H-M   'P 1'
#
loop_
_entity.id
_entity.type
_entity.pdbx_description
1 polymer ?
#
loop_
_entity_poly.entity_id
_entity_poly.type
_entity_poly.pdbx_seq_one_letter_code
_entity_poly.pdbx_strand_id
1 'polypeptide(L)' 'MTETIMKKERPKHLDLRVIKQPLPAIASILHRVSGAGLFLMLPFLIYLFELSLDSSLGFNIFKAFVAYPLVKLILIG' A
#
# COMPACT_ATOMS: atom_id res chain seq x y z
N MET A 1 -26.43 31.66 26.61
CA MET A 1 -25.73 31.74 25.31
C MET A 1 -24.24 31.76 25.64
N THR A 2 -23.59 30.60 25.61
CA THR A 2 -22.18 30.47 26.01
C THR A 2 -21.33 30.68 24.77
N GLU A 3 -20.66 31.83 24.67
CA GLU A 3 -19.71 32.11 23.61
C GLU A 3 -18.49 31.19 23.78
N THR A 4 -18.28 30.30 22.82
CA THR A 4 -17.08 29.48 22.74
C THR A 4 -15.92 30.37 22.30
N ILE A 5 -15.08 30.79 23.25
CA ILE A 5 -13.85 31.53 22.96
C ILE A 5 -12.98 30.67 22.04
N MET A 6 -12.89 31.02 20.74
CA MET A 6 -12.02 30.32 19.80
C MET A 6 -10.56 30.55 20.17
N LYS A 7 -9.92 29.50 20.71
CA LYS A 7 -8.50 29.51 21.06
C LYS A 7 -7.65 29.69 19.80
N LYS A 8 -6.85 30.76 19.75
CA LYS A 8 -5.93 31.04 18.64
C LYS A 8 -4.90 29.91 18.49
N GLU A 9 -4.92 29.20 17.37
CA GLU A 9 -3.93 28.16 17.07
C GLU A 9 -2.57 28.78 16.75
N ARG A 10 -1.50 28.14 17.26
CA ARG A 10 -0.12 28.57 17.02
C ARG A 10 0.41 27.94 15.73
N PRO A 11 1.29 28.64 14.98
CA PRO A 11 1.90 28.09 13.78
C PRO A 11 2.78 26.88 14.13
N LYS A 12 2.70 25.82 13.32
CA LYS A 12 3.50 24.59 13.44
C LYS A 12 4.47 24.51 12.27
N HIS A 13 5.73 24.22 12.55
CA HIS A 13 6.74 24.00 11.51
C HIS A 13 6.71 22.54 11.05
N LEU A 14 5.80 22.20 10.13
CA LEU A 14 5.60 20.85 9.60
C LEU A 14 5.70 20.81 8.07
N ASP A 15 6.69 21.49 7.52
CA ASP A 15 7.04 21.32 6.11
C ASP A 15 8.09 20.22 5.96
N LEU A 16 7.63 19.03 5.59
CA LEU A 16 8.48 17.85 5.40
C LEU A 16 9.49 18.00 4.25
N ARG A 17 9.29 18.96 3.33
CA ARG A 17 10.21 19.24 2.22
C ARG A 17 11.42 20.04 2.68
N VAL A 18 11.26 20.84 3.75
CA VAL A 18 12.32 21.66 4.34
C VAL A 18 13.11 20.86 5.38
N ILE A 19 12.45 19.95 6.09
CA ILE A 19 13.07 19.10 7.10
C ILE A 19 13.93 18.02 6.42
N LYS A 20 15.25 18.04 6.65
CA LYS A 20 16.18 17.01 6.15
C LYS A 20 15.88 15.66 6.82
N GLN A 21 15.46 14.68 6.02
CA GLN A 21 15.19 13.32 6.47
C GLN A 21 16.47 12.48 6.45
N PRO A 22 16.86 11.83 7.56
CA PRO A 22 17.95 10.87 7.55
C PRO A 22 17.53 9.57 6.85
N LEU A 23 18.49 8.79 6.34
CA LEU A 23 18.21 7.54 5.61
C LEU A 23 17.26 6.57 6.36
N PRO A 24 17.39 6.35 7.68
CA PRO A 24 16.47 5.48 8.41
C PRO A 24 15.02 5.96 8.43
N ALA A 25 14.78 7.28 8.35
CA ALA A 25 13.43 7.83 8.30
C ALA A 25 12.74 7.50 6.96
N ILE A 26 13.49 7.55 5.86
CA ILE A 26 13.00 7.16 4.53
C ILE A 26 12.73 5.65 4.50
N ALA A 27 13.65 4.83 5.02
CA ALA A 27 13.44 3.39 5.12
C ALA A 27 12.20 3.05 5.95
N SER A 28 11.96 3.76 7.06
CA SER A 28 10.79 3.56 7.91
C SER A 28 9.48 3.88 7.17
N ILE A 29 9.41 4.98 6.42
CA ILE A 29 8.18 5.31 5.69
C ILE A 29 7.95 4.34 4.53
N LEU A 30 9.00 3.94 3.81
CA LEU A 30 8.89 2.93 2.75
C LEU A 30 8.38 1.61 3.30
N HIS A 31 8.92 1.13 4.43
CA HIS A 31 8.44 -0.10 5.07
C HIS A 31 6.94 -0.03 5.43
N ARG A 32 6.48 1.11 5.97
CA ARG A 32 5.06 1.30 6.29
C ARG A 32 4.18 1.28 5.03
N VAL A 33 4.62 1.94 3.96
CA VAL A 33 3.90 1.98 2.68
C VAL A 33 3.87 0.59 2.05
N SER A 34 4.98 -0.14 2.04
CA SER A 34 5.03 -1.53 1.55
C SER A 34 4.08 -2.44 2.34
N GLY A 35 4.06 -2.32 3.67
CA GLY A 35 3.14 -3.08 4.52
C GLY A 35 1.66 -2.77 4.23
N ALA A 36 1.32 -1.49 4.08
CA ALA A 36 -0.03 -1.08 3.72
C ALA A 36 -0.44 -1.56 2.31
N GLY A 37 0.48 -1.50 1.34
CA GLY A 37 0.28 -2.00 -0.02
C GLY A 37 0.02 -3.51 -0.03
N LEU A 38 0.84 -4.29 0.68
CA LEU A 38 0.65 -5.73 0.80
C LEU A 38 -0.69 -6.07 1.48
N PHE A 39 -1.04 -5.36 2.55
CA PHE A 39 -2.32 -5.56 3.24
C PHE A 39 -3.51 -5.32 2.31
N LEU A 40 -3.47 -4.27 1.48
CA LEU A 40 -4.51 -4.01 0.49
C LEU A 40 -4.56 -5.07 -0.63
N MET A 41 -3.41 -5.64 -1.00
CA MET A 41 -3.33 -6.71 -2.01
C MET A 41 -3.70 -8.10 -1.49
N LEU A 42 -3.71 -8.33 -0.17
CA LEU A 42 -3.96 -9.66 0.40
C LEU A 42 -5.23 -10.35 -0.12
N PRO A 43 -6.41 -9.72 -0.15
CA PRO A 43 -7.63 -10.37 -0.65
C PRO A 43 -7.48 -10.81 -2.12
N PHE A 44 -6.82 -9.98 -2.92
CA PHE A 44 -6.56 -10.27 -4.32
C PHE A 44 -5.57 -11.43 -4.50
N LEU A 45 -4.48 -11.45 -3.72
CA LEU A 45 -3.50 -12.52 -3.73
C LEU A 45 -4.10 -13.86 -3.29
N ILE A 46 -4.96 -13.85 -2.27
CA ILE A 46 -5.67 -15.05 -1.80
C ILE A 46 -6.62 -15.57 -2.88
N TYR A 47 -7.40 -14.70 -3.53
CA TYR A 47 -8.25 -15.10 -4.65
C TYR A 47 -7.44 -15.70 -5.81
N LEU A 48 -6.32 -15.07 -6.17
CA LEU A 48 -5.44 -15.57 -7.23
C LEU A 48 -4.82 -16.93 -6.87
N PHE A 49 -4.51 -17.13 -5.58
CA PHE A 49 -4.02 -18.40 -5.05
C PHE A 49 -5.08 -19.50 -5.09
N GLU A 50 -6.32 -19.20 -4.69
CA GLU A 50 -7.46 -20.12 -4.79
C GLU A 50 -7.69 -20.56 -6.25
N LEU A 51 -7.69 -19.61 -7.19
CA LEU A 51 -7.85 -19.88 -8.62
C LEU A 51 -6.76 -20.81 -9.17
N SER A 52 -5.55 -20.77 -8.59
CA SER A 52 -4.46 -21.66 -8.99
C SER A 52 -4.67 -23.12 -8.56
N LEU A 53 -5.52 -23.37 -7.57
CA LEU A 53 -5.76 -24.70 -6.97
C LEU A 53 -7.16 -25.26 -7.27
N ASP A 54 -8.11 -24.42 -7.66
CA ASP A 54 -9.52 -24.77 -7.84
C ASP A 54 -9.76 -25.88 -8.88
N SER A 55 -9.31 -25.68 -10.13
CA SER A 55 -9.62 -26.57 -11.24
C SER A 55 -8.65 -26.39 -12.42
N SER A 56 -8.71 -27.28 -13.41
CA SER A 56 -7.93 -27.14 -14.65
C SER A 56 -8.29 -25.85 -15.42
N LEU A 57 -9.57 -25.48 -15.41
CA LEU A 57 -10.05 -24.22 -15.96
C LEU A 57 -9.52 -23.04 -15.14
N GLY A 58 -9.65 -23.09 -13.81
CA GLY A 58 -9.13 -22.06 -12.91
C GLY A 58 -7.64 -21.82 -13.09
N PHE A 59 -6.84 -22.88 -13.13
CA PHE A 59 -5.40 -22.80 -13.35
C PHE A 59 -5.04 -22.20 -14.72
N ASN A 60 -5.83 -22.46 -15.78
CA ASN A 60 -5.64 -21.82 -17.07
C ASN A 60 -5.93 -20.31 -17.04
N ILE A 61 -6.97 -19.88 -16.31
CA ILE A 61 -7.26 -18.45 -16.09
C ILE A 61 -6.11 -17.81 -15.30
N PHE A 62 -5.68 -18.43 -14.21
CA PHE A 62 -4.53 -17.99 -13.41
C PHE A 62 -3.29 -17.80 -14.29
N LYS A 63 -2.93 -18.79 -15.11
CA LYS A 63 -1.77 -18.70 -16.02
C LYS A 63 -1.91 -17.56 -17.02
N ALA A 64 -3.08 -17.40 -17.64
CA ALA A 64 -3.33 -16.34 -18.60
C ALA A 64 -3.21 -14.95 -17.94
N PHE A 65 -3.71 -14.82 -16.71
CA PHE A 65 -3.65 -13.58 -15.96
C PHE A 65 -2.23 -13.23 -15.48
N VAL A 66 -1.49 -14.19 -14.93
CA VAL A 66 -0.10 -13.98 -14.48
C VAL A 66 0.86 -13.81 -15.67
N ALA A 67 0.48 -14.21 -16.89
CA ALA A 67 1.30 -13.99 -18.07
C ALA A 67 1.48 -12.51 -18.43
N TYR A 68 0.55 -11.63 -18.03
CA TYR A 68 0.64 -10.19 -18.30
C TYR A 68 1.88 -9.56 -17.64
N PRO A 69 2.73 -8.83 -18.39
CA PRO A 69 3.96 -8.25 -17.85
C PRO A 69 3.74 -7.32 -16.65
N LEU A 70 2.67 -6.52 -16.65
CA LEU A 70 2.33 -5.63 -15.54
C LEU A 70 1.95 -6.41 -14.28
N VAL A 71 1.22 -7.50 -14.42
CA VAL A 71 0.85 -8.38 -13.30
C VAL A 71 2.10 -9.01 -12.70
N LYS A 72 3.06 -9.45 -13.51
CA LYS A 72 4.35 -9.95 -13.02
C LYS A 72 5.14 -8.90 -12.25
N LEU A 73 5.18 -7.65 -12.75
CA LEU A 73 5.86 -6.56 -12.05
C LEU A 73 5.22 -6.23 -10.70
N ILE A 74 3.91 -6.40 -10.57
CA ILE A 74 3.22 -6.23 -9.30
C ILE A 74 3.50 -7.40 -8.36
N LEU A 75 3.46 -8.64 -8.88
CA LEU A 75 3.65 -9.86 -8.09
C LEU A 75 5.11 -10.09 -7.65
N ILE A 76 6.10 -9.52 -8.35
CA ILE A 76 7.51 -9.65 -7.97
C ILE A 76 7.88 -8.81 -6.74
N GLY A 77 6.99 -7.87 -6.35
CA GLY A 77 6.98 -7.13 -5.09
C GLY A 77 8.32 -6.95 -4.39
#